data_AF-A0A841YBW6-F1
#
_entry.id   AF-A0A841YBW6-F1
#
_cell.length_a   1.000
_cell.length_b   1.000
_cell.length_c   1.000
_cell.angle_alpha   90.00
_cell.angle_beta   90.00
_cell.angle_gamma   90.00
#
_symmetry.space_group_name_H-M   'P 1'
#
loop_
_entity.id
_entity.type
_entity.pdbx_description
1 polymer ?
#
loop_
_entity_poly.entity_id
_entity_poly.type
_entity_poly.pdbx_seq_one_letter_code
_entity_poly.pdbx_strand_id
1 'polypeptide(L)'
;MEIYPVKLGPEPDKRKAVLSIGKFDGVHLGHQRILREAKRIQQSDELLSVISFSPHPLWALKKMPEYREMITPKIEKERWLAHFGVDVLFETDFTAKYAETTPEIFVYEHLAELNLSHIIVGEEFNFGKGRESDVDLLTELCAQSKTKVTAVPVKKDGKNKVSSTDIRNLIRRAAFQEVEKWLGHAWYVTGVVEDGVMKNLEDYCLPPAASYRTDLGLVEVTKNHQIKIDIPNGMQTIRFKESY
;
A
#
# COMPACT_ATOMS: atom_id res chain seq x y z
N MET A 1 -16.17 0.26 1.87
CA MET A 1 -15.00 0.36 2.74
C MET A 1 -15.10 1.67 3.50
N GLU A 2 -15.09 1.60 4.81
CA GLU A 2 -15.00 2.75 5.71
C GLU A 2 -13.52 3.12 5.91
N ILE A 3 -13.23 4.41 6.05
CA ILE A 3 -11.87 4.93 6.18
C ILE A 3 -11.79 5.76 7.44
N TYR A 4 -10.91 5.36 8.35
CA TYR A 4 -10.70 6.05 9.61
C TYR A 4 -9.28 6.64 9.66
N PRO A 5 -9.13 7.97 9.70
CA PRO A 5 -7.84 8.60 9.95
C PRO A 5 -7.48 8.37 11.42
N VAL A 6 -6.43 7.59 11.68
CA VAL A 6 -6.03 7.28 13.04
C VAL A 6 -5.02 8.31 13.52
N LYS A 7 -5.50 9.32 14.27
CA LYS A 7 -4.62 10.20 15.06
C LYS A 7 -4.25 9.58 16.41
N LEU A 8 -5.17 8.84 17.04
CA LEU A 8 -5.05 8.18 18.36
C LEU A 8 -6.07 7.00 18.51
N GLY A 9 -5.94 5.95 17.69
CA GLY A 9 -6.85 4.78 17.70
C GLY A 9 -8.22 5.05 17.02
N PRO A 10 -8.89 4.01 16.49
CA PRO A 10 -10.24 4.16 15.96
C PRO A 10 -11.31 4.11 17.06
N GLU A 11 -12.49 4.70 16.81
CA GLU A 11 -13.66 4.38 17.61
C GLU A 11 -14.05 2.92 17.35
N PRO A 12 -14.19 2.08 18.39
CA PRO A 12 -14.32 0.65 18.21
C PRO A 12 -15.64 0.28 17.53
N ASP A 13 -15.54 -0.31 16.34
CA ASP A 13 -16.57 -1.20 15.86
C ASP A 13 -16.53 -2.47 16.71
N LYS A 14 -17.65 -2.83 17.35
CA LYS A 14 -17.72 -4.01 18.23
C LYS A 14 -17.68 -5.32 17.46
N ARG A 15 -17.80 -5.30 16.13
CA ARG A 15 -17.67 -6.50 15.30
C ARG A 15 -16.24 -7.03 15.40
N LYS A 16 -16.11 -8.36 15.41
CA LYS A 16 -14.80 -9.00 15.35
C LYS A 16 -14.14 -8.69 14.01
N ALA A 17 -12.80 -8.64 13.99
CA ALA A 17 -12.07 -8.36 12.76
C ALA A 17 -10.88 -9.29 12.52
N VAL A 18 -10.68 -9.62 11.25
CA VAL A 18 -9.39 -10.08 10.73
C VAL A 18 -8.62 -8.85 10.26
N LEU A 19 -7.43 -8.64 10.82
CA LEU A 19 -6.61 -7.48 10.54
C LEU A 19 -5.41 -7.86 9.66
N SER A 20 -5.16 -7.08 8.62
CA SER A 20 -3.87 -7.07 7.92
C SER A 20 -3.09 -5.78 8.15
N ILE A 21 -1.77 -5.88 8.32
CA ILE A 21 -0.92 -4.72 8.65
C ILE A 21 0.17 -4.58 7.59
N GLY A 22 0.29 -3.39 6.99
CA GLY A 22 1.30 -3.17 5.96
C GLY A 22 1.12 -1.86 5.20
N LYS A 23 2.08 -1.52 4.34
CA LYS A 23 1.96 -0.31 3.52
C LYS A 23 0.97 -0.45 2.38
N PHE A 24 0.87 -1.65 1.79
CA PHE A 24 0.00 -1.92 0.65
C PHE A 24 0.26 -1.02 -0.57
N ASP A 25 1.45 -0.41 -0.68
CA ASP A 25 1.83 0.40 -1.85
C ASP A 25 1.96 -0.50 -3.10
N GLY A 26 1.18 -0.18 -4.12
CA GLY A 26 1.02 -0.96 -5.34
C GLY A 26 0.03 -2.12 -5.22
N VAL A 27 -0.40 -2.53 -4.03
CA VAL A 27 -1.25 -3.74 -3.81
C VAL A 27 -0.80 -4.92 -4.69
N HIS A 28 0.52 -5.11 -4.78
CA HIS A 28 1.17 -6.09 -5.65
C HIS A 28 0.86 -7.55 -5.26
N LEU A 29 1.24 -8.53 -6.07
CA LEU A 29 0.93 -9.95 -5.85
C LEU A 29 1.24 -10.48 -4.42
N GLY A 30 2.31 -9.98 -3.78
CA GLY A 30 2.58 -10.25 -2.35
C GLY A 30 1.48 -9.75 -1.40
N HIS A 31 1.07 -8.48 -1.49
CA HIS A 31 -0.04 -7.91 -0.74
C HIS A 31 -1.35 -8.61 -1.04
N GLN A 32 -1.62 -8.94 -2.30
CA GLN A 32 -2.85 -9.67 -2.67
C GLN A 32 -2.90 -11.05 -2.03
N ARG A 33 -1.75 -11.72 -1.86
CA ARG A 33 -1.70 -13.01 -1.14
C ARG A 33 -2.09 -12.84 0.32
N ILE A 34 -1.62 -11.77 0.98
CA ILE A 34 -2.01 -11.42 2.36
C ILE A 34 -3.52 -11.16 2.43
N LEU A 35 -4.05 -10.31 1.56
CA LEU A 35 -5.47 -9.95 1.56
C LEU A 35 -6.38 -11.14 1.24
N ARG A 36 -5.99 -12.00 0.28
CA ARG A 36 -6.75 -13.23 -0.03
C ARG A 36 -6.74 -14.21 1.15
N GLU A 37 -5.62 -14.35 1.85
CA GLU A 37 -5.54 -15.21 3.04
C GLU A 37 -6.39 -14.66 4.19
N ALA A 38 -6.35 -13.34 4.41
CA ALA A 38 -7.22 -12.68 5.36
C ALA A 38 -8.70 -12.88 5.02
N LYS A 39 -9.08 -12.72 3.75
CA LYS A 39 -10.45 -12.97 3.26
C LYS A 39 -10.87 -14.43 3.42
N ARG A 40 -9.94 -15.38 3.26
CA ARG A 40 -10.19 -16.83 3.43
C ARG A 40 -10.46 -17.19 4.89
N ILE A 41 -9.81 -16.50 5.83
CA ILE A 41 -9.93 -16.75 7.27
C ILE A 41 -11.14 -16.03 7.88
N GLN A 42 -11.49 -14.86 7.35
CA GLN A 42 -12.62 -14.04 7.79
C GLN A 42 -13.93 -14.84 7.82
N GLN A 43 -14.63 -14.79 8.95
CA GLN A 43 -15.99 -15.33 9.08
C GLN A 43 -17.04 -14.34 8.56
N SER A 44 -18.26 -14.80 8.25
CA SER A 44 -19.30 -13.96 7.62
C SER A 44 -19.75 -12.75 8.45
N ASP A 45 -19.58 -12.81 9.78
CA ASP A 45 -19.91 -11.75 10.74
C ASP A 45 -18.70 -10.91 11.16
N GLU A 46 -17.52 -11.22 10.62
CA GLU A 46 -16.28 -10.48 10.88
C GLU A 46 -16.01 -9.43 9.81
N LEU A 47 -15.26 -8.40 10.18
CA LEU A 47 -14.73 -7.40 9.25
C LEU A 47 -13.32 -7.79 8.77
N LEU A 48 -12.99 -7.43 7.54
CA LEU A 48 -11.63 -7.43 7.03
C LEU A 48 -11.09 -6.00 7.14
N SER A 49 -10.15 -5.82 8.07
CA SER A 49 -9.55 -4.52 8.36
C SER A 49 -8.11 -4.45 7.88
N VAL A 50 -7.66 -3.28 7.46
CA VAL A 50 -6.27 -2.99 7.12
C VAL A 50 -5.76 -1.82 7.95
N ILE A 51 -4.61 -1.97 8.60
CA ILE A 51 -3.80 -0.83 9.05
C ILE A 51 -2.75 -0.55 7.99
N SER A 52 -2.80 0.67 7.44
CA SER A 52 -1.79 1.22 6.54
C SER A 52 -1.19 2.48 7.14
N PHE A 53 0.02 2.81 6.69
CA PHE A 53 0.78 3.92 7.24
C PHE A 53 1.14 4.89 6.12
N SER A 54 1.03 6.20 6.35
CA SER A 54 1.46 7.24 5.40
C SER A 54 2.12 8.42 6.13
N PRO A 55 3.21 9.01 5.62
CA PRO A 55 3.97 8.59 4.44
C PRO A 55 4.87 7.39 4.74
N HIS A 56 5.72 6.97 3.79
CA HIS A 56 6.67 5.87 4.00
C HIS A 56 7.64 6.18 5.17
N PRO A 57 8.03 5.22 6.05
CA PRO A 57 8.80 5.51 7.27
C PRO A 57 10.17 6.08 6.95
N LEU A 58 10.82 5.58 5.89
CA LEU A 58 12.10 6.11 5.41
C LEU A 58 11.99 7.54 4.84
N TRP A 59 10.84 7.90 4.26
CA TRP A 59 10.59 9.29 3.89
C TRP A 59 10.30 10.16 5.13
N ALA A 60 9.45 9.68 6.03
CA ALA A 60 9.08 10.40 7.25
C ALA A 60 10.31 10.72 8.12
N LEU A 61 11.17 9.73 8.36
CA LEU A 61 12.30 9.80 9.30
C LEU A 61 13.59 10.32 8.65
N LYS A 62 13.87 9.89 7.43
CA LYS A 62 15.18 10.11 6.78
C LYS A 62 15.11 10.97 5.50
N LYS A 63 13.90 11.37 5.07
CA LYS A 63 13.68 12.14 3.83
C LYS A 63 14.32 11.50 2.60
N MET A 64 14.35 10.16 2.54
CA MET A 64 14.87 9.40 1.40
C MET A 64 13.95 9.56 0.17
N PRO A 65 14.37 10.30 -0.88
CA PRO A 65 13.49 10.72 -1.98
C PRO A 65 12.81 9.56 -2.71
N GLU A 66 13.49 8.41 -2.81
CA GLU A 66 12.98 7.23 -3.50
C GLU A 66 11.74 6.60 -2.85
N TYR A 67 11.45 6.97 -1.60
CA TYR A 67 10.29 6.56 -0.80
C TYR A 67 9.23 7.67 -0.62
N ARG A 68 9.43 8.84 -1.24
CA ARG A 68 8.41 9.90 -1.29
C ARG A 68 7.25 9.48 -2.20
N GLU A 69 7.59 8.94 -3.36
CA GLU A 69 6.67 8.56 -4.42
C GLU A 69 6.05 7.18 -4.17
N MET A 70 4.81 6.99 -4.59
CA MET A 70 4.00 5.79 -4.42
C MET A 70 3.65 5.16 -5.77
N ILE A 71 3.52 3.84 -5.79
CA ILE A 71 3.03 3.10 -6.98
C ILE A 71 1.52 3.34 -7.14
N THR A 72 0.80 3.35 -6.02
CA THR A 72 -0.64 3.62 -5.93
C THR A 72 -0.88 4.66 -4.84
N PRO A 73 -1.03 5.96 -5.20
CA PRO A 73 -1.38 7.00 -4.25
C PRO A 73 -2.70 6.71 -3.53
N LYS A 74 -2.98 7.48 -2.47
CA LYS A 74 -4.04 7.22 -1.48
C LYS A 74 -5.36 6.71 -2.09
N ILE A 75 -5.96 7.48 -2.99
CA ILE A 75 -7.26 7.15 -3.59
C ILE A 75 -7.22 5.83 -4.36
N GLU A 76 -6.13 5.54 -5.07
CA GLU A 76 -5.99 4.28 -5.81
C GLU A 76 -5.73 3.10 -4.89
N LYS A 77 -4.92 3.28 -3.83
CA LYS A 77 -4.74 2.27 -2.77
C LYS A 77 -6.08 1.91 -2.13
N GLU A 78 -6.91 2.90 -1.79
CA GLU A 78 -8.23 2.70 -1.23
C GLU A 78 -9.14 1.88 -2.15
N ARG A 79 -9.17 2.21 -3.45
CA ARG A 79 -9.93 1.46 -4.46
C ARG A 79 -9.47 0.00 -4.55
N TRP A 80 -8.17 -0.24 -4.56
CA TRP A 80 -7.63 -1.60 -4.60
C TRP A 80 -7.93 -2.39 -3.34
N LEU A 81 -7.79 -1.79 -2.16
CA LEU A 81 -8.16 -2.47 -0.90
C LEU A 81 -9.66 -2.81 -0.87
N ALA A 82 -10.52 -1.88 -1.28
CA ALA A 82 -11.95 -2.15 -1.40
C ALA A 82 -12.25 -3.28 -2.41
N HIS A 83 -11.54 -3.32 -3.54
CA HIS A 83 -11.65 -4.41 -4.52
C HIS A 83 -11.30 -5.79 -3.93
N PHE A 84 -10.32 -5.85 -3.03
CA PHE A 84 -9.97 -7.07 -2.30
C PHE A 84 -10.90 -7.39 -1.11
N GLY A 85 -11.99 -6.63 -0.95
CA GLY A 85 -13.01 -6.86 0.06
C GLY A 85 -12.63 -6.39 1.46
N VAL A 86 -11.74 -5.40 1.56
CA VAL A 86 -11.45 -4.70 2.82
C VAL A 86 -12.65 -3.85 3.21
N ASP A 87 -13.14 -4.08 4.41
CA ASP A 87 -14.28 -3.39 4.98
C ASP A 87 -13.85 -2.08 5.66
N VAL A 88 -12.71 -2.08 6.35
CA VAL A 88 -12.19 -0.94 7.11
C VAL A 88 -10.72 -0.69 6.81
N LEU A 89 -10.37 0.56 6.47
CA LEU A 89 -9.00 1.03 6.36
C LEU A 89 -8.68 2.02 7.49
N PHE A 90 -7.76 1.63 8.36
CA PHE A 90 -7.12 2.50 9.33
C PHE A 90 -5.88 3.11 8.68
N GLU A 91 -5.95 4.38 8.33
CA GLU A 91 -4.80 5.10 7.79
C GLU A 91 -4.09 5.89 8.89
N THR A 92 -2.92 5.39 9.29
CA THR A 92 -2.11 5.94 10.38
C THR A 92 -1.04 6.88 9.85
N ASP A 93 -0.98 8.08 10.41
CA ASP A 93 0.09 9.03 10.11
C ASP A 93 1.42 8.57 10.72
N PHE A 94 2.39 8.23 9.87
CA PHE A 94 3.71 7.80 10.30
C PHE A 94 4.59 9.02 10.60
N THR A 95 4.63 9.41 11.86
CA THR A 95 5.42 10.53 12.37
C THR A 95 6.67 10.05 13.10
N ALA A 96 7.62 10.96 13.38
CA ALA A 96 8.76 10.66 14.25
C ALA A 96 8.30 10.19 15.64
N LYS A 97 7.22 10.78 16.18
CA LYS A 97 6.61 10.34 17.44
C LYS A 97 6.06 8.90 17.33
N TYR A 98 5.37 8.57 16.24
CA TYR A 98 4.86 7.22 16.01
C TYR A 98 5.98 6.18 15.87
N ALA A 99 7.13 6.57 15.31
CA ALA A 99 8.28 5.67 15.21
C ALA A 99 8.87 5.25 16.56
N GLU A 100 8.53 5.96 17.65
CA GLU A 100 8.95 5.62 19.01
C GLU A 100 8.01 4.62 19.71
N THR A 101 6.89 4.25 19.06
CA THR A 101 5.95 3.25 19.60
C THR A 101 6.65 1.90 19.78
N THR A 102 6.67 1.37 21.00
CA THR A 102 7.23 0.04 21.28
C THR A 102 6.29 -1.07 20.77
N PRO A 103 6.78 -2.30 20.61
CA PRO A 103 5.95 -3.45 20.22
C PRO A 103 4.75 -3.66 21.15
N GLU A 104 4.95 -3.51 22.46
CA GLU A 104 3.93 -3.66 23.49
C GLU A 104 2.86 -2.58 23.37
N ILE A 105 3.26 -1.31 23.21
CA ILE A 105 2.30 -0.20 23.01
C ILE A 105 1.49 -0.44 21.73
N PHE A 106 2.15 -0.87 20.65
CA PHE A 106 1.45 -1.19 19.42
C PHE A 106 0.38 -2.26 19.63
N VAL A 107 0.69 -3.37 20.29
CA VAL A 107 -0.26 -4.48 20.47
C VAL A 107 -1.31 -4.18 21.55
N TYR A 108 -0.90 -3.71 22.72
CA TYR A 108 -1.79 -3.56 23.88
C TYR A 108 -2.54 -2.24 23.94
N GLU A 109 -2.14 -1.23 23.17
CA GLU A 109 -2.89 0.04 23.09
C GLU A 109 -3.51 0.21 21.71
N HIS A 110 -2.71 0.15 20.63
CA HIS A 110 -3.24 0.48 19.31
C HIS A 110 -4.18 -0.61 18.75
N LEU A 111 -3.93 -1.89 19.06
CA LEU A 111 -4.75 -3.00 18.58
C LEU A 111 -5.85 -3.45 19.56
N ALA A 112 -5.79 -3.03 20.82
CA ALA A 112 -6.66 -3.56 21.87
C ALA A 112 -8.16 -3.30 21.62
N GLU A 113 -8.50 -2.15 21.05
CA GLU A 113 -9.88 -1.74 20.79
C GLU A 113 -10.45 -2.32 19.47
N LEU A 114 -9.68 -3.11 18.73
CA LEU A 114 -10.09 -3.60 17.40
C LEU A 114 -10.86 -4.94 17.41
N ASN A 115 -11.10 -5.53 18.60
CA ASN A 115 -11.77 -6.82 18.75
C ASN A 115 -11.26 -7.90 17.76
N LEU A 116 -9.94 -8.09 17.72
CA LEU A 116 -9.28 -8.92 16.71
C LEU A 116 -9.49 -10.41 16.97
N SER A 117 -9.88 -11.15 15.94
CA SER A 117 -9.84 -12.62 15.96
C SER A 117 -8.54 -13.16 15.36
N HIS A 118 -8.00 -12.46 14.36
CA HIS A 118 -6.82 -12.90 13.62
C HIS A 118 -6.05 -11.73 13.02
N ILE A 119 -4.71 -11.78 13.04
CA ILE A 119 -3.81 -10.87 12.34
C ILE A 119 -3.06 -11.62 11.24
N ILE A 120 -3.10 -11.09 10.02
CA ILE A 120 -2.39 -11.62 8.85
C ILE A 120 -1.33 -10.62 8.40
N VAL A 121 -0.07 -11.04 8.36
CA VAL A 121 1.06 -10.21 7.95
C VAL A 121 1.96 -10.97 6.99
N GLY A 122 2.87 -10.27 6.29
CA GLY A 122 3.95 -10.96 5.57
C GLY A 122 4.96 -11.57 6.54
N GLU A 123 5.63 -12.65 6.15
CA GLU A 123 6.65 -13.31 7.00
C GLU A 123 7.82 -12.37 7.39
N GLU A 124 8.12 -11.37 6.57
CA GLU A 124 9.15 -10.35 6.84
C GLU A 124 8.57 -9.08 7.51
N PHE A 125 7.40 -9.19 8.15
CA PHE A 125 6.80 -8.06 8.83
C PHE A 125 7.62 -7.69 10.08
N ASN A 126 7.92 -6.40 10.20
CA ASN A 126 8.50 -5.82 11.41
C ASN A 126 7.65 -4.66 11.89
N PHE A 127 7.59 -4.47 13.19
CA PHE A 127 6.84 -3.42 13.85
C PHE A 127 7.59 -2.89 15.08
N GLY A 128 7.02 -1.90 15.75
CA GLY A 128 7.61 -1.24 16.88
C GLY A 128 8.84 -0.38 16.54
N LYS A 129 9.36 0.28 17.57
CA LYS A 129 10.52 1.15 17.51
C LYS A 129 11.73 0.39 16.96
N GLY A 130 12.47 1.04 16.07
CA GLY A 130 13.68 0.48 15.48
C GLY A 130 13.48 -0.71 14.52
N ARG A 131 12.23 -1.17 14.30
CA ARG A 131 11.94 -2.43 13.61
C ARG A 131 12.58 -3.65 14.31
N GLU A 132 12.75 -3.59 15.63
CA GLU A 132 13.40 -4.63 16.44
C GLU A 132 12.47 -5.82 16.75
N SER A 133 11.37 -5.96 16.01
CA SER A 133 10.35 -6.98 16.25
C SER A 133 9.93 -7.65 14.97
N ASP A 134 9.47 -8.88 15.09
CA ASP A 134 9.10 -9.77 14.01
C ASP A 134 7.76 -10.46 14.27
N VAL A 135 7.40 -11.42 13.43
CA VAL A 135 6.13 -12.14 13.56
C VAL A 135 6.10 -13.02 14.82
N ASP A 136 7.23 -13.51 15.29
CA ASP A 136 7.30 -14.36 16.49
C ASP A 136 6.94 -13.53 17.72
N LEU A 137 7.56 -12.36 17.90
CA LEU A 137 7.19 -11.44 18.98
C LEU A 137 5.74 -10.95 18.87
N LEU A 138 5.24 -10.68 17.65
CA LEU A 138 3.82 -10.34 17.46
C LEU A 138 2.90 -11.46 17.97
N THR A 139 3.26 -12.72 17.69
CA THR A 139 2.51 -13.90 18.12
C THR A 139 2.51 -14.05 19.63
N GLU A 140 3.66 -13.84 20.28
CA GLU A 140 3.79 -13.86 21.73
C GLU A 140 2.92 -12.79 22.42
N LEU A 141 2.98 -11.54 21.95
CA LEU A 141 2.18 -10.45 22.51
C LEU A 141 0.67 -10.66 22.29
N CYS A 142 0.27 -11.20 21.13
CA CYS A 142 -1.12 -11.48 20.81
C CYS A 142 -1.72 -12.67 21.60
N ALA A 143 -0.88 -13.51 22.21
CA ALA A 143 -1.36 -14.67 22.98
C ALA A 143 -2.25 -14.24 24.17
N GLN A 144 -1.95 -13.09 24.78
CA GLN A 144 -2.72 -12.56 25.92
C GLN A 144 -4.16 -12.20 25.54
N SER A 145 -4.37 -11.67 24.34
CA SER A 145 -5.68 -11.31 23.79
C SER A 145 -6.35 -12.45 23.03
N LYS A 146 -5.73 -13.64 22.97
CA LYS A 146 -6.18 -14.80 22.17
C LYS A 146 -6.35 -14.47 20.67
N THR A 147 -5.62 -13.48 20.18
CA THR A 147 -5.60 -13.12 18.76
C THR A 147 -4.64 -14.05 18.02
N LYS A 148 -5.13 -14.74 16.98
CA LYS A 148 -4.25 -15.61 16.17
C LYS A 148 -3.39 -14.78 15.24
N VAL A 149 -2.19 -15.25 14.92
CA VAL A 149 -1.29 -14.60 13.96
C VAL A 149 -0.94 -15.56 12.83
N THR A 150 -0.91 -15.08 11.59
CA THR A 150 -0.44 -15.86 10.44
C THR A 150 0.51 -15.03 9.59
N ALA A 151 1.73 -15.56 9.43
CA ALA A 151 2.70 -15.08 8.45
C ALA A 151 2.43 -15.69 7.08
N VAL A 152 2.30 -14.81 6.08
CA VAL A 152 2.17 -15.19 4.68
C VAL A 152 3.55 -15.15 4.01
N PRO A 153 3.99 -16.25 3.38
CA PRO A 153 5.31 -16.28 2.77
C PRO A 153 5.46 -15.28 1.63
N VAL A 154 6.67 -14.72 1.50
CA VAL A 154 7.01 -13.74 0.47
C VAL A 154 6.71 -14.29 -0.91
N LYS A 155 6.03 -13.48 -1.72
CA LYS A 155 5.84 -13.79 -3.14
C LYS A 155 7.16 -13.56 -3.89
N LYS A 156 7.60 -14.58 -4.62
CA LYS A 156 8.77 -14.54 -5.49
C LYS A 156 8.39 -14.75 -6.96
N ASP A 157 9.19 -14.19 -7.84
CA ASP A 157 9.22 -14.45 -9.28
C ASP A 157 10.64 -14.92 -9.64
N GLY A 158 10.80 -16.23 -9.83
CA GLY A 158 12.12 -16.86 -9.86
C GLY A 158 12.87 -16.66 -8.53
N LYS A 159 14.05 -16.03 -8.58
CA LYS A 159 14.87 -15.72 -7.40
C LYS A 159 14.52 -14.36 -6.77
N ASN A 160 13.74 -13.53 -7.46
CA ASN A 160 13.48 -12.16 -7.03
C ASN A 160 12.24 -12.10 -6.14
N LYS A 161 12.31 -11.30 -5.07
CA LYS A 161 11.16 -10.94 -4.26
C LYS A 161 10.29 -9.93 -5.02
N VAL A 162 8.98 -10.11 -4.96
CA VAL A 162 8.02 -9.10 -5.41
C VAL A 162 7.84 -8.09 -4.27
N SER A 163 8.33 -6.86 -4.45
CA SER A 163 8.25 -5.78 -3.45
C SER A 163 7.92 -4.43 -4.08
N SER A 164 7.32 -3.52 -3.30
CA SER A 164 7.08 -2.13 -3.76
C SER A 164 8.38 -1.39 -4.11
N THR A 165 9.50 -1.71 -3.47
CA THR A 165 10.80 -1.11 -3.81
C THR A 165 11.24 -1.52 -5.21
N ASP A 166 11.15 -2.81 -5.53
CA ASP A 166 11.57 -3.29 -6.83
C ASP A 166 10.58 -2.88 -7.93
N ILE A 167 9.28 -2.79 -7.62
CA ILE A 167 8.29 -2.26 -8.58
C ILE A 167 8.56 -0.77 -8.88
N ARG A 168 8.85 0.07 -7.87
CA ARG A 168 9.28 1.46 -8.12
C ARG A 168 10.54 1.52 -9.01
N ASN A 169 11.48 0.60 -8.82
CA ASN A 169 12.68 0.52 -9.66
C ASN A 169 12.35 0.10 -11.11
N LEU A 170 11.39 -0.80 -11.32
CA LEU A 170 10.92 -1.17 -12.66
C LEU A 170 10.21 0.01 -13.35
N ILE A 171 9.36 0.76 -12.64
CA ILE A 171 8.71 1.98 -13.16
C ILE A 171 9.77 3.00 -13.58
N ARG A 172 10.79 3.23 -12.75
CA ARG A 172 11.90 4.15 -13.06
C ARG A 172 12.78 3.70 -14.23
N ARG A 173 12.63 2.46 -14.70
CA ARG A 173 13.29 1.93 -15.90
C ARG A 173 12.32 1.77 -17.07
N ALA A 174 11.08 2.23 -16.92
CA ALA A 174 10.00 2.06 -17.89
C ALA A 174 9.73 0.58 -18.29
N ALA A 175 10.00 -0.36 -17.39
CA ALA A 175 9.79 -1.79 -17.59
C ALA A 175 8.33 -2.18 -17.26
N PHE A 176 7.39 -1.64 -18.03
CA PHE A 176 5.96 -1.69 -17.69
C PHE A 176 5.37 -3.11 -17.70
N GLN A 177 5.86 -4.01 -18.56
CA GLN A 177 5.40 -5.40 -18.56
C GLN A 177 5.73 -6.10 -17.24
N GLU A 178 6.95 -5.93 -16.73
CA GLU A 178 7.38 -6.50 -15.45
C GLU A 178 6.64 -5.86 -14.28
N VAL A 179 6.37 -4.54 -14.35
CA VAL A 179 5.52 -3.85 -13.37
C VAL A 179 4.17 -4.53 -13.28
N GLU A 180 3.45 -4.68 -14.40
CA GLU A 180 2.12 -5.29 -14.41
C GLU A 180 2.16 -6.77 -14.00
N LYS A 181 3.20 -7.51 -14.42
CA LYS A 181 3.43 -8.91 -14.00
C LYS A 181 3.51 -9.02 -12.48
N TRP A 182 4.20 -8.10 -11.81
CA TRP A 182 4.41 -8.14 -10.36
C TRP A 182 3.27 -7.51 -9.56
N LEU A 183 2.58 -6.53 -10.15
CA LEU A 183 1.34 -6.01 -9.60
C LEU A 183 0.22 -7.04 -9.68
N GLY A 184 0.14 -7.81 -10.77
CA GLY A 184 -1.01 -8.68 -11.06
C GLY A 184 -2.23 -7.90 -11.56
N HIS A 185 -2.04 -6.63 -11.91
CA HIS A 185 -3.03 -5.74 -12.52
C HIS A 185 -2.31 -4.65 -13.31
N ALA A 186 -3.08 -3.91 -14.13
CA ALA A 186 -2.52 -2.80 -14.89
C ALA A 186 -1.95 -1.70 -13.98
N TRP A 187 -0.83 -1.11 -14.39
CA TRP A 187 -0.30 0.09 -13.75
C TRP A 187 -0.83 1.33 -14.47
N TYR A 188 -1.34 2.29 -13.71
CA TYR A 188 -1.97 3.47 -14.26
C TYR A 188 -1.77 4.70 -13.38
N VAL A 189 -1.92 5.86 -14.02
CA VAL A 189 -1.87 7.17 -13.37
C VAL A 189 -3.21 7.85 -13.58
N THR A 190 -3.82 8.30 -12.49
CA THR A 190 -5.04 9.10 -12.51
C THR A 190 -4.71 10.53 -12.11
N GLY A 191 -5.14 11.50 -12.92
CA GLY A 191 -4.91 12.93 -12.66
C GLY A 191 -5.89 13.82 -13.40
N VAL A 192 -5.85 15.12 -13.09
CA VAL A 192 -6.70 16.13 -13.73
C VAL A 192 -5.94 16.71 -14.92
N VAL A 193 -6.55 16.64 -16.11
CA VAL A 193 -6.06 17.25 -17.35
C VAL A 193 -6.68 18.65 -17.49
N GLU A 194 -5.80 19.64 -17.62
CA GLU A 194 -6.14 21.03 -17.92
C GLU A 194 -5.20 21.54 -19.01
N ASP A 195 -5.77 22.01 -20.11
CA ASP A 195 -5.04 22.59 -21.25
C ASP A 195 -3.94 21.65 -21.77
N GLY A 196 -4.27 20.36 -21.89
CA GLY A 196 -3.38 19.33 -22.39
C GLY A 196 -2.28 18.89 -21.41
N VAL A 197 -2.38 19.27 -20.12
CA VAL A 197 -1.42 18.88 -19.09
C VAL A 197 -2.14 18.20 -17.93
N MET A 198 -1.75 16.95 -17.65
CA MET A 198 -2.13 16.23 -16.46
C MET A 198 -1.25 16.67 -15.27
N LYS A 199 -1.90 17.10 -14.18
CA LYS A 199 -1.27 17.62 -12.95
C LYS A 199 -1.67 16.80 -11.71
N ASN A 200 -1.16 17.21 -10.54
CA ASN A 200 -1.36 16.56 -9.24
C ASN A 200 -0.81 15.13 -9.20
N LEU A 201 0.38 14.96 -9.79
CA LEU A 201 1.05 13.67 -9.90
C LEU A 201 2.27 13.56 -8.98
N GLU A 202 2.46 14.49 -8.03
CA GLU A 202 3.68 14.57 -7.21
C GLU A 202 3.86 13.33 -6.32
N ASP A 203 2.75 12.66 -6.02
CA ASP A 203 2.69 11.46 -5.21
C ASP A 203 2.95 10.18 -6.01
N TYR A 204 2.87 10.22 -7.34
CA TYR A 204 3.12 9.05 -8.18
C TYR A 204 4.61 8.82 -8.41
N CYS A 205 5.02 7.57 -8.36
CA CYS A 205 6.28 7.14 -8.96
C CYS A 205 6.10 7.11 -10.47
N LEU A 206 6.59 8.14 -11.16
CA LEU A 206 6.51 8.24 -12.61
C LEU A 206 7.76 7.65 -13.29
N PRO A 207 7.65 7.17 -14.54
CA PRO A 207 8.82 6.77 -15.31
C PRO A 207 9.68 8.01 -15.65
N PRO A 208 10.91 7.82 -16.16
CA PRO A 208 11.78 8.93 -16.56
C PRO A 208 11.11 9.88 -17.55
N ALA A 209 11.55 11.14 -17.60
CA ALA A 209 11.05 12.09 -18.58
C ALA A 209 11.34 11.63 -20.02
N ALA A 210 10.29 11.26 -20.75
CA ALA A 210 10.34 10.78 -22.13
C ALA A 210 8.92 10.73 -22.72
N SER A 211 8.82 10.36 -23.99
CA SER A 211 7.55 10.05 -24.64
C SER A 211 7.19 8.58 -24.46
N TYR A 212 5.95 8.29 -24.07
CA TYR A 212 5.45 6.95 -23.85
C TYR A 212 4.16 6.70 -24.61
N ARG A 213 3.97 5.47 -25.08
CA ARG A 213 2.66 5.03 -25.57
C ARG A 213 1.77 4.68 -24.39
N THR A 214 0.50 5.05 -24.47
CA THR A 214 -0.52 4.71 -23.48
C THR A 214 -1.76 4.11 -24.15
N ASP A 215 -2.76 3.77 -23.36
CA ASP A 215 -4.11 3.48 -23.85
C ASP A 215 -4.85 4.70 -24.41
N LEU A 216 -4.44 5.92 -24.05
CA LEU A 216 -4.99 7.17 -24.55
C LEU A 216 -4.12 7.88 -25.60
N GLY A 217 -3.11 7.19 -26.15
CA GLY A 217 -2.23 7.72 -27.18
C GLY A 217 -0.82 8.01 -26.68
N LEU A 218 -0.08 8.88 -27.39
CA LEU A 218 1.27 9.28 -27.01
C LEU A 218 1.21 10.36 -25.94
N VAL A 219 2.02 10.21 -24.89
CA VAL A 219 2.14 11.20 -23.81
C VAL A 219 3.60 11.59 -23.60
N GLU A 220 3.85 12.79 -23.09
CA GLU A 220 5.19 13.24 -22.67
C GLU A 220 5.23 13.39 -21.16
N VAL A 221 6.00 12.54 -20.49
CA VAL A 221 6.32 12.71 -19.07
C VAL A 221 7.43 13.75 -18.96
N THR A 222 7.21 14.80 -18.17
CA THR A 222 8.17 15.88 -17.97
C THR A 222 8.95 15.71 -16.67
N LYS A 223 10.04 16.47 -16.51
CA LYS A 223 10.85 16.48 -15.27
C LYS A 223 10.12 17.08 -14.05
N ASN A 224 8.99 17.76 -14.25
CA ASN A 224 8.25 18.46 -13.20
C ASN A 224 7.03 17.66 -12.71
N HIS A 225 7.06 16.32 -12.82
CA HIS A 225 5.93 15.43 -12.48
C HIS A 225 4.61 15.83 -13.17
N GLN A 226 4.71 16.22 -14.45
CA GLN A 226 3.56 16.52 -15.30
C GLN A 226 3.58 15.61 -16.52
N ILE A 227 2.40 15.31 -17.05
CA ILE A 227 2.23 14.54 -18.27
C ILE A 227 1.50 15.40 -19.29
N LYS A 228 2.15 15.73 -20.41
CA LYS A 228 1.46 16.38 -21.53
C LYS A 228 0.72 15.32 -22.33
N ILE A 229 -0.55 15.59 -22.59
CA ILE A 229 -1.46 14.66 -23.25
C ILE A 229 -2.56 15.43 -23.96
N ASP A 230 -2.82 15.12 -25.22
CA ASP A 230 -3.85 15.77 -26.02
C ASP A 230 -5.17 14.99 -25.93
N ILE A 231 -5.87 15.14 -24.80
CA ILE A 231 -7.17 14.51 -24.51
C ILE A 231 -8.10 15.52 -23.83
N PRO A 232 -9.42 15.22 -23.73
CA PRO A 232 -10.36 16.12 -23.08
C PRO A 232 -9.97 16.47 -21.63
N ASN A 233 -10.22 17.72 -21.25
CA ASN A 233 -10.05 18.20 -19.88
C ASN A 233 -10.88 17.38 -18.88
N GLY A 234 -10.42 17.35 -17.63
CA GLY A 234 -11.09 16.67 -16.52
C GLY A 234 -10.28 15.50 -15.96
N MET A 235 -10.94 14.67 -15.15
CA MET A 235 -10.31 13.51 -14.53
C MET A 235 -10.04 12.44 -15.59
N GLN A 236 -8.78 12.02 -15.72
CA GLN A 236 -8.35 11.04 -16.71
C GLN A 236 -7.48 9.98 -16.04
N THR A 237 -7.53 8.76 -16.57
CA THR A 237 -6.67 7.65 -16.16
C THR A 237 -5.92 7.14 -17.38
N ILE A 238 -4.60 7.07 -17.28
CA ILE A 238 -3.72 6.58 -18.36
C ILE A 238 -2.99 5.31 -17.92
N ARG A 239 -2.86 4.35 -18.84
CA ARG A 239 -2.07 3.12 -18.68
C ARG A 239 -0.87 3.16 -19.61
N PHE A 240 0.32 3.03 -19.06
CA PHE A 240 1.55 3.01 -19.85
C PHE A 240 1.70 1.66 -20.56
N LYS A 241 2.11 1.71 -21.81
CA LYS A 241 2.42 0.53 -22.63
C LYS A 241 3.90 0.54 -22.95
N GLU A 242 4.45 -0.65 -23.16
CA GLU A 242 5.82 -0.76 -23.63
C GLU A 242 5.95 -0.15 -25.04
N SER A 243 7.11 0.43 -25.32
CA SER A 243 7.48 0.85 -26.66
C SER A 243 7.78 -0.40 -27.47
N TYR A 244 6.99 -0.66 -28.52
CA TYR A 244 7.32 -1.63 -29.57
C TYR A 244 8.65 -1.29 -30.25
#